data_AF-A0A842SHW5-F1
#
_entry.id   AF-A0A842SHW5-F1
#
_cell.length_a   1.000
_cell.length_b   1.000
_cell.length_c   1.000
_cell.angle_alpha   90.00
_cell.angle_beta   90.00
_cell.angle_gamma   90.00
#
_symmetry.space_group_name_H-M   'P 1'
#
loop_
_entity.id
_entity.type
_entity.pdbx_description
1 polymer ?
#
loop_
_entity_poly.entity_id
_entity_poly.type
_entity_poly.pdbx_seq_one_letter_code
_entity_poly.pdbx_strand_id
1 'polypeptide(L)'
;MKHYTKEQLIHYLNTLSKKIRKTPTTKQMDKHKKYPCSSTYRKRFGSWNSALKKAGFKPNKIKRYSKKELIDSLKQLHKDLGKIPKTTDLKNRKWIASYSTYRKYFRTWKNALKKAGIKKKDFSYLQRYIDP
;
A
#
# COMPACT_ATOMS: atom_id res chain seq x y z
N MET A 1 -25.79 20.28 -5.56
CA MET A 1 -25.07 19.04 -5.15
C MET A 1 -25.35 18.80 -3.66
N LYS A 2 -25.79 17.62 -3.22
CA LYS A 2 -26.09 17.41 -1.78
C LYS A 2 -24.81 17.54 -0.96
N HIS A 3 -24.77 18.49 -0.02
CA HIS A 3 -23.66 18.67 0.90
C HIS A 3 -23.85 17.75 2.10
N TYR A 4 -22.99 16.75 2.21
CA TYR A 4 -22.95 15.87 3.39
C TYR A 4 -21.83 16.28 4.33
N THR A 5 -22.13 16.31 5.63
CA THR A 5 -21.15 16.43 6.71
C THR A 5 -20.44 15.08 6.94
N LYS A 6 -19.32 15.08 7.69
CA LYS A 6 -18.62 13.83 8.01
C LYS A 6 -19.49 12.92 8.89
N GLU A 7 -20.25 13.52 9.79
CA GLU A 7 -21.14 12.84 10.74
C GLU A 7 -22.29 12.14 10.01
N GLN A 8 -22.92 12.82 9.05
CA GLN A 8 -23.94 12.22 8.19
C GLN A 8 -23.39 11.04 7.39
N LEU A 9 -22.20 11.19 6.81
CA LEU A 9 -21.53 10.11 6.09
C LEU A 9 -21.23 8.90 7.00
N ILE A 10 -20.74 9.14 8.22
CA ILE A 10 -20.53 8.08 9.22
C ILE A 10 -21.85 7.40 9.58
N HIS A 11 -22.93 8.16 9.75
CA HIS A 11 -24.26 7.61 9.99
C HIS A 11 -24.69 6.65 8.87
N TYR A 12 -24.59 7.04 7.60
CA TYR A 12 -24.93 6.15 6.48
C TYR A 12 -24.06 4.88 6.43
N LEU A 13 -22.77 4.99 6.75
CA LEU A 13 -21.89 3.81 6.88
C LEU A 13 -22.36 2.86 7.97
N ASN A 14 -22.68 3.38 9.16
CA ASN A 14 -23.17 2.59 10.28
C ASN A 14 -24.53 1.94 9.97
N THR A 15 -25.45 2.70 9.38
CA THR A 15 -26.77 2.20 8.98
C THR A 15 -26.65 1.07 7.96
N LEU A 16 -25.81 1.22 6.94
CA LEU A 16 -25.58 0.14 5.98
C LEU A 16 -24.91 -1.06 6.64
N SER A 17 -23.91 -0.83 7.50
CA SER A 17 -23.20 -1.89 8.23
C SER A 17 -24.15 -2.73 9.08
N LYS A 18 -25.07 -2.09 9.82
CA LYS A 18 -26.11 -2.76 10.61
C LYS A 18 -27.00 -3.64 9.73
N LYS A 19 -27.40 -3.12 8.57
CA LYS A 19 -28.25 -3.86 7.62
C LYS A 19 -27.57 -5.09 7.03
N ILE A 20 -26.29 -5.00 6.67
CA ILE A 20 -25.55 -6.11 6.03
C ILE A 20 -24.73 -6.96 7.01
N ARG A 21 -24.73 -6.60 8.31
CA ARG A 21 -23.95 -7.21 9.38
C ARG A 21 -22.44 -7.38 9.07
N LYS A 22 -21.89 -6.48 8.25
CA LYS A 22 -20.50 -6.48 7.77
C LYS A 22 -20.04 -5.06 7.49
N THR A 23 -18.72 -4.85 7.47
CA THR A 23 -18.15 -3.55 7.04
C THR A 23 -18.54 -3.25 5.59
N PRO A 24 -19.17 -2.10 5.30
CA PRO A 24 -19.60 -1.77 3.94
C PRO A 24 -18.42 -1.62 2.98
N THR A 25 -18.55 -2.21 1.80
CA THR A 25 -17.68 -1.96 0.65
C THR A 25 -18.17 -0.76 -0.16
N THR A 26 -17.28 -0.18 -0.97
CA THR A 26 -17.67 0.91 -1.90
C THR A 26 -18.78 0.45 -2.84
N LYS A 27 -18.69 -0.78 -3.37
CA LYS A 27 -19.70 -1.34 -4.27
C LYS A 27 -21.08 -1.47 -3.61
N GLN A 28 -21.13 -1.90 -2.35
CA GLN A 28 -22.39 -1.98 -1.61
C GLN A 28 -22.98 -0.60 -1.37
N MET A 29 -22.16 0.37 -0.96
CA MET A 29 -22.61 1.75 -0.76
C MET A 29 -23.14 2.36 -2.06
N ASP A 30 -22.40 2.21 -3.16
CA ASP A 30 -22.75 2.75 -4.48
C ASP A 30 -24.00 2.08 -5.09
N LYS A 31 -24.34 0.85 -4.69
CA LYS A 31 -25.57 0.17 -5.12
C LYS A 31 -26.83 0.81 -4.51
N HIS A 32 -26.71 1.52 -3.38
CA HIS A 32 -27.85 2.17 -2.73
C HIS A 32 -28.08 3.57 -3.32
N LYS A 33 -29.02 3.69 -4.27
CA LYS A 33 -29.35 4.97 -4.95
C LYS A 33 -29.68 6.14 -4.00
N LYS A 34 -30.22 5.85 -2.81
CA LYS A 34 -30.58 6.86 -1.78
C LYS A 34 -29.41 7.26 -0.87
N TYR A 35 -28.28 6.56 -0.95
CA TYR A 35 -27.12 6.76 -0.07
C TYR A 35 -26.05 7.60 -0.78
N PRO A 36 -25.17 8.28 -0.03
CA PRO A 36 -24.05 9.00 -0.63
C PRO A 36 -23.10 8.05 -1.36
N CYS A 37 -22.68 8.41 -2.57
CA CYS A 37 -21.70 7.62 -3.31
C CYS A 37 -20.32 7.62 -2.62
N SER A 38 -19.55 6.56 -2.86
CA SER A 38 -18.19 6.37 -2.34
C SER A 38 -17.22 7.51 -2.71
N SER A 39 -17.49 8.22 -3.81
CA SER A 39 -16.75 9.44 -4.21
C SER A 39 -16.89 10.57 -3.17
N THR A 40 -18.06 10.76 -2.57
CA THR A 40 -18.31 11.76 -1.52
C THR A 40 -17.47 11.46 -0.28
N TYR A 41 -17.38 10.18 0.12
CA TYR A 41 -16.53 9.76 1.23
C TYR A 41 -15.04 10.01 0.95
N ARG A 42 -14.56 9.69 -0.26
CA ARG A 42 -13.16 9.99 -0.64
C ARG A 42 -12.87 11.48 -0.59
N LYS A 43 -13.77 12.33 -1.08
CA LYS A 43 -13.62 13.80 -1.03
C LYS A 43 -13.57 14.34 0.40
N ARG A 44 -14.42 13.83 1.30
CA ARG A 44 -14.52 14.34 2.69
C ARG A 44 -13.47 13.77 3.65
N PHE A 45 -13.03 12.53 3.46
CA PHE A 45 -12.13 11.82 4.37
C PHE A 45 -10.74 11.52 3.77
N GLY A 46 -10.49 11.90 2.51
CA GLY A 46 -9.29 11.58 1.75
C GLY A 46 -9.27 10.16 1.18
N SER A 47 -9.92 9.18 1.84
CA SER A 47 -10.07 7.82 1.31
C SER A 47 -11.26 7.08 1.92
N TRP A 48 -11.74 6.02 1.25
CA TRP A 48 -12.76 5.12 1.80
C TRP A 48 -12.32 4.46 3.10
N ASN A 49 -11.07 3.98 3.15
CA ASN A 49 -10.53 3.36 4.36
C ASN A 49 -10.40 4.36 5.51
N SER A 50 -10.14 5.64 5.23
CA SER A 50 -10.16 6.71 6.24
C SER A 50 -11.56 6.92 6.79
N ALA A 51 -12.59 6.90 5.93
CA ALA A 51 -13.98 6.98 6.35
C ALA A 51 -14.38 5.78 7.22
N LEU A 52 -14.01 4.56 6.81
CA LEU A 52 -14.22 3.34 7.62
C LEU A 52 -13.57 3.46 9.00
N LYS A 53 -12.31 3.89 9.07
CA LYS A 53 -11.60 4.09 10.34
C LYS A 53 -12.30 5.13 11.23
N LYS A 54 -12.74 6.26 10.67
CA LYS A 54 -13.46 7.30 11.41
C LYS A 54 -14.84 6.83 11.89
N ALA A 55 -15.46 5.88 11.20
CA ALA A 55 -16.68 5.20 11.62
C ALA A 55 -16.42 4.01 12.57
N GLY A 56 -15.19 3.77 13.01
CA GLY A 56 -14.85 2.68 13.93
C GLY A 56 -14.66 1.31 13.26
N PHE A 57 -14.67 1.22 11.93
CA PHE A 57 -14.50 -0.04 11.20
C PHE A 57 -13.05 -0.33 10.83
N LYS A 58 -12.73 -1.63 10.77
CA LYS A 58 -11.50 -2.11 10.12
C LYS A 58 -11.59 -1.92 8.59
N PRO A 59 -10.52 -1.51 7.90
CA PRO A 59 -10.53 -1.39 6.45
C PRO A 59 -10.83 -2.72 5.73
N ASN A 60 -11.69 -2.70 4.70
CA ASN A 60 -11.99 -3.89 3.90
C ASN A 60 -10.76 -4.49 3.19
N LYS A 61 -9.76 -3.65 2.88
CA LYS A 61 -8.49 -4.07 2.28
C LYS A 61 -7.36 -3.47 3.08
N ILE A 62 -6.62 -4.33 3.77
CA ILE A 62 -5.37 -3.98 4.44
C ILE A 62 -4.25 -4.11 3.41
N LYS A 63 -3.40 -3.09 3.28
CA LYS A 63 -2.19 -3.20 2.47
C LYS A 63 -1.22 -4.08 3.25
N ARG A 64 -0.81 -5.22 2.67
CA ARG A 64 0.19 -6.10 3.27
C ARG A 64 1.57 -5.44 3.41
N TYR A 65 1.89 -4.50 2.52
CA TYR A 65 3.15 -3.78 2.53
C TYR A 65 2.94 -2.26 2.36
N SER A 66 3.76 -1.48 3.04
CA SER A 66 3.99 -0.07 2.80
C SER A 66 5.12 0.13 1.79
N LYS A 67 5.22 1.34 1.21
CA LYS A 67 6.37 1.68 0.35
C LYS A 67 7.69 1.62 1.12
N LYS A 68 7.67 1.97 2.42
CA LYS A 68 8.84 1.97 3.29
C LYS A 68 9.36 0.55 3.51
N GLU A 69 8.50 -0.39 3.90
CA GLU A 69 8.90 -1.80 4.10
C GLU A 69 9.46 -2.45 2.82
N LEU A 70 8.89 -2.13 1.66
CA LEU A 70 9.44 -2.59 0.38
C LEU A 70 10.83 -1.97 0.10
N ILE A 71 11.04 -0.69 0.39
CA ILE A 71 12.36 -0.06 0.23
C ILE A 71 13.37 -0.68 1.20
N ASP A 72 12.99 -0.85 2.47
CA ASP A 72 13.87 -1.36 3.52
C ASP A 72 14.28 -2.81 3.21
N SER A 73 13.34 -3.67 2.80
CA SER A 73 13.66 -5.05 2.39
C SER A 73 14.52 -5.12 1.12
N LEU A 74 14.36 -4.19 0.17
CA LEU A 74 15.22 -4.11 -1.01
C LEU A 74 16.66 -3.66 -0.68
N LYS A 75 16.81 -2.72 0.27
CA LYS A 75 18.13 -2.32 0.80
C LYS A 75 18.81 -3.48 1.53
N GLN A 76 18.06 -4.23 2.33
CA GLN A 76 18.59 -5.41 3.00
C GLN A 76 19.07 -6.46 1.99
N LEU A 77 18.27 -6.75 0.95
CA LEU A 77 18.66 -7.71 -0.09
C LEU A 77 19.94 -7.28 -0.81
N HIS A 78 20.10 -5.98 -1.07
CA HIS A 78 21.30 -5.42 -1.67
C HIS A 78 22.54 -5.60 -0.78
N LYS A 79 22.40 -5.37 0.53
CA LYS A 79 23.46 -5.62 1.52
C LYS A 79 23.84 -7.10 1.56
N ASP A 80 22.86 -7.99 1.63
CA ASP A 80 23.07 -9.45 1.73
C ASP A 80 23.77 -10.01 0.49
N LEU A 81 23.47 -9.48 -0.70
CA LEU A 81 24.03 -9.97 -1.95
C LEU A 81 25.38 -9.33 -2.30
N GLY A 82 25.75 -8.19 -1.71
CA GLY A 82 26.93 -7.42 -2.10
C GLY A 82 26.90 -6.96 -3.57
N LYS A 83 25.71 -6.93 -4.20
CA LYS A 83 25.51 -6.53 -5.60
C LYS A 83 24.13 -5.90 -5.79
N ILE A 84 23.89 -5.34 -6.97
CA ILE A 84 22.59 -4.77 -7.33
C ILE A 84 21.59 -5.92 -7.51
N PRO A 85 20.50 -5.98 -6.70
CA PRO A 85 19.55 -7.07 -6.81
C PRO A 85 18.83 -7.09 -8.16
N LYS A 86 18.74 -8.28 -8.75
CA LYS A 86 17.91 -8.60 -9.91
C LYS A 86 16.56 -9.15 -9.43
N THR A 87 15.54 -9.10 -10.28
CA THR A 87 14.23 -9.66 -9.96
C THR A 87 14.27 -11.17 -9.70
N THR A 88 15.25 -11.87 -10.28
CA THR A 88 15.51 -13.30 -10.03
C THR A 88 15.97 -13.56 -8.61
N ASP A 89 16.66 -12.61 -7.96
CA ASP A 89 17.17 -12.77 -6.59
C ASP A 89 16.05 -12.76 -5.53
N LEU A 90 14.84 -12.34 -5.91
CA LEU A 90 13.64 -12.43 -5.08
C LEU A 90 13.09 -13.85 -4.97
N LYS A 91 13.42 -14.72 -5.93
CA LYS A 91 12.88 -16.09 -5.95
C LYS A 91 13.37 -16.85 -4.72
N ASN A 92 12.51 -17.71 -4.18
CA ASN A 92 12.78 -18.57 -3.01
C ASN A 92 13.07 -17.84 -1.69
N ARG A 93 12.88 -16.51 -1.60
CA ARG A 93 13.04 -15.74 -0.36
C ARG A 93 11.68 -15.37 0.23
N LYS A 94 11.30 -16.03 1.33
CA LYS A 94 9.99 -15.81 2.00
C LYS A 94 9.86 -14.43 2.66
N TRP A 95 10.96 -13.81 3.05
CA TRP A 95 10.98 -12.55 3.80
C TRP A 95 10.86 -11.29 2.92
N ILE A 96 11.03 -11.41 1.60
CA ILE A 96 10.94 -10.29 0.67
C ILE A 96 9.70 -10.41 -0.23
N ALA A 97 9.12 -9.27 -0.56
CA ALA A 97 7.95 -9.24 -1.43
C ALA A 97 8.30 -9.67 -2.88
N SER A 98 7.31 -10.21 -3.58
CA SER A 98 7.46 -10.61 -4.98
C SER A 98 7.69 -9.43 -5.92
N TYR A 99 8.26 -9.69 -7.10
CA TYR A 99 8.41 -8.69 -8.15
C TYR A 99 7.09 -7.97 -8.48
N SER A 100 5.97 -8.70 -8.57
CA SER A 100 4.64 -8.13 -8.83
C SER A 100 4.24 -7.10 -7.77
N THR A 101 4.63 -7.32 -6.51
CA THR A 101 4.39 -6.35 -5.42
C THR A 101 5.24 -5.09 -5.62
N TYR A 102 6.54 -5.23 -5.90
CA TYR A 102 7.39 -4.08 -6.19
C TYR A 102 6.92 -3.29 -7.43
N ARG A 103 6.56 -3.97 -8.51
CA ARG A 103 6.02 -3.36 -9.74
C ARG A 103 4.75 -2.57 -9.45
N LYS A 104 3.84 -3.10 -8.62
CA LYS A 104 2.61 -2.40 -8.21
C LYS A 104 2.88 -1.09 -7.48
N TYR A 105 3.91 -1.02 -6.64
CA TYR A 105 4.20 0.16 -5.81
C TYR A 105 5.12 1.19 -6.49
N PHE A 106 6.01 0.73 -7.37
CA PHE A 106 7.08 1.56 -7.97
C PHE A 106 7.03 1.64 -9.50
N ARG A 107 6.04 1.01 -10.14
CA ARG A 107 5.85 0.87 -11.60
C ARG A 107 6.88 -0.03 -12.28
N THR A 108 8.17 0.11 -11.96
CA THR A 108 9.27 -0.68 -12.52
C THR A 108 10.29 -1.09 -11.45
N TRP A 109 11.06 -2.15 -11.70
CA TRP A 109 12.16 -2.57 -10.82
C TRP A 109 13.23 -1.50 -10.69
N LYS A 110 13.61 -0.85 -11.80
CA LYS A 110 14.56 0.27 -11.83
C LYS A 110 14.13 1.41 -10.90
N ASN A 111 12.85 1.73 -10.86
CA ASN A 111 12.33 2.76 -9.95
C ASN A 111 12.37 2.32 -8.48
N ALA A 112 12.13 1.04 -8.20
CA ALA A 112 12.27 0.50 -6.85
C ALA A 112 13.72 0.63 -6.36
N LEU A 113 14.71 0.21 -7.18
CA LEU A 113 16.14 0.38 -6.90
C LEU A 113 16.50 1.87 -6.69
N LYS A 114 16.06 2.76 -7.58
CA LYS A 114 16.28 4.20 -7.45
C LYS A 114 15.71 4.76 -6.14
N LYS A 115 14.51 4.33 -5.73
CA LYS A 115 13.90 4.75 -4.46
C LYS A 115 14.56 4.14 -3.23
N ALA A 116 15.17 2.97 -3.38
CA ALA A 116 16.03 2.37 -2.37
C ALA A 116 17.43 3.00 -2.31
N GLY A 117 17.76 3.91 -3.22
CA GLY A 117 19.07 4.56 -3.28
C GLY A 117 20.15 3.73 -3.98
N ILE A 118 19.79 2.58 -4.57
CA ILE A 118 20.73 1.64 -5.20
C ILE A 118 21.00 2.08 -6.64
N LYS A 119 22.26 2.42 -6.94
CA LYS A 119 22.75 2.88 -8.24
C LYS A 119 23.91 2.01 -8.73
N LYS A 120 24.14 2.02 -10.04
CA LYS A 120 25.22 1.22 -10.69
C LYS A 120 26.63 1.48 -10.16
N LYS A 121 26.89 2.64 -9.54
CA LYS A 121 28.21 3.04 -9.04
C LYS A 121 28.50 2.59 -7.59
N ASP A 122 27.55 1.94 -6.91
CA ASP A 122 27.62 1.76 -5.45
C ASP A 122 28.63 0.69 -4.97
N PHE A 123 29.43 0.06 -5.85
CA PHE A 123 30.34 -1.02 -5.48
C PHE A 123 31.82 -0.82 -5.85
N SER A 124 32.37 0.39 -5.68
CA SER A 124 33.83 0.56 -5.70
C SER A 124 34.49 0.54 -4.31
N TYR A 125 33.72 0.42 -3.22
CA TYR A 125 34.24 0.63 -1.85
C TYR A 125 34.40 -0.64 -1.02
N LEU A 126 33.64 -1.71 -1.28
CA LEU A 126 33.69 -2.94 -0.45
C LEU A 126 34.67 -4.01 -0.95
N GLN A 127 35.27 -3.83 -2.13
CA GLN A 127 36.30 -4.73 -2.65
C GLN A 127 37.72 -4.41 -2.15
N ARG A 128 37.90 -3.34 -1.36
CA ARG A 128 39.22 -2.96 -0.79
C ARG A 128 39.44 -3.42 0.66
N TYR A 129 38.43 -4.00 1.31
CA TYR A 129 38.48 -4.34 2.74
C TYR A 129 38.36 -5.84 3.02
N ILE A 130 38.46 -6.68 1.99
CA ILE A 130 38.50 -8.13 2.12
C ILE A 130 39.74 -8.60 1.35
N ASP A 131 40.92 -8.29 1.89
CA ASP A 131 42.17 -9.01 1.63
C ASP A 131 43.16 -8.66 2.76
N PRO A 132 43.41 -9.61 3.69
CA PRO A 132 44.74 -9.87 4.23
C PRO A 132 45.37 -11.08 3.52
#